data_AF-A0AAD8YHC7-F1
#
_entry.id   AF-A0AAD8YHC7-F1
#
_cell.length_a   1.000
_cell.length_b   1.000
_cell.length_c   1.000
_cell.angle_alpha   90.00
_cell.angle_beta   90.00
_cell.angle_gamma   90.00
#
_symmetry.space_group_name_H-M   'P 1'
#
loop_
_entity.id
_entity.type
_entity.pdbx_description
1 polymer ?
#
loop_
_entity_poly.entity_id
_entity_poly.type
_entity_poly.pdbx_seq_one_letter_code
_entity_poly.pdbx_strand_id
1 'polypeptide(L)'
;MITATIPYEGGLYEGQVVNGEPHGWGKLTYLNDVVYEGDWRKGQEHGHGTITWRNGSLYSGEFDQGEPFSTSKHFLAYIYELEQKRQEIRAMKVVIAELMEDLELQKETTMQVQLTLDMWHSRFDMLFKVAKDAGADASLLVAI
;
A
#
# COMPACT_ATOMS: atom_id res chain seq x y z
N MET A 1 -3.92 46.11 -6.75
CA MET A 1 -4.01 44.65 -6.89
C MET A 1 -4.46 44.33 -8.29
N ILE A 2 -3.84 43.34 -8.92
CA ILE A 2 -4.25 42.77 -10.21
C ILE A 2 -4.34 41.25 -10.05
N THR A 3 -5.11 40.56 -10.89
CA THR A 3 -5.06 39.11 -10.98
C THR A 3 -4.03 38.71 -12.01
N ALA A 4 -3.16 37.76 -11.70
CA ALA A 4 -2.14 37.26 -12.60
C ALA A 4 -1.83 35.77 -12.34
N THR A 5 -1.24 35.15 -13.35
CA THR A 5 -0.63 33.83 -13.25
C THR A 5 0.89 34.01 -13.24
N ILE A 6 1.54 33.63 -12.14
CA ILE A 6 2.99 33.81 -11.96
C ILE A 6 3.64 32.50 -11.49
N PRO A 7 4.90 32.24 -11.88
CA PRO A 7 5.69 31.19 -11.26
C PRO A 7 5.79 31.42 -9.75
N TYR A 8 5.64 30.34 -8.98
CA TYR A 8 5.81 30.34 -7.53
C TYR A 8 6.69 29.16 -7.14
N GLU A 9 7.35 29.20 -6.00
CA GLU A 9 8.31 28.16 -5.59
C GLU A 9 7.66 26.76 -5.64
N GLY A 10 8.10 25.94 -6.60
CA GLY A 10 7.59 24.59 -6.79
C GLY A 10 6.18 24.50 -7.41
N GLY A 11 5.67 25.56 -8.05
CA GLY A 11 4.35 25.54 -8.67
C GLY A 11 3.98 26.76 -9.52
N LEU A 12 2.70 26.86 -9.84
CA LEU A 12 2.08 27.98 -10.55
C LEU A 12 1.02 28.61 -9.67
N TYR A 13 1.17 29.90 -9.38
CA TYR A 13 0.18 30.69 -8.65
C TYR A 13 -0.74 31.42 -9.63
N GLU A 14 -2.04 31.38 -9.34
CA GLU A 14 -3.11 32.07 -10.04
C GLU A 14 -3.96 32.82 -9.03
N GLY A 15 -3.91 34.15 -9.06
CA GLY A 15 -4.67 34.92 -8.10
C GLY A 15 -4.27 36.38 -8.03
N GLN A 16 -4.64 37.02 -6.93
CA GLN A 16 -4.37 38.43 -6.69
C GLN A 16 -2.87 38.65 -6.39
N VAL A 17 -2.31 39.72 -6.95
CA VAL A 17 -0.88 40.04 -6.85
C VAL A 17 -0.69 41.50 -6.43
N VAL A 18 0.27 41.73 -5.54
CA VAL A 18 0.76 43.06 -5.12
C VAL A 18 2.28 43.08 -5.27
N ASN A 19 2.83 44.05 -5.99
CA ASN A 19 4.28 44.20 -6.20
C ASN A 19 4.99 42.95 -6.75
N GLY A 20 4.29 42.15 -7.56
CA GLY A 20 4.82 40.90 -8.10
C GLY A 20 4.73 39.70 -7.17
N GLU A 21 4.20 39.87 -5.96
CA GLU A 21 4.01 38.80 -4.96
C GLU A 21 2.54 38.40 -4.82
N PRO A 22 2.24 37.10 -4.59
CA PRO A 22 0.91 36.65 -4.20
C PRO A 22 0.32 37.42 -3.01
N HIS A 23 -0.95 37.79 -3.12
CA HIS A 23 -1.66 38.55 -2.08
C HIS A 23 -3.17 38.36 -2.20
N GLY A 24 -3.94 38.45 -1.11
CA GLY A 24 -5.39 38.24 -1.18
C GLY A 24 -5.74 36.79 -1.55
N TRP A 25 -6.87 36.57 -2.20
CA TRP A 25 -7.26 35.20 -2.56
C TRP A 25 -6.51 34.70 -3.81
N GLY A 26 -6.05 33.46 -3.77
CA GLY A 26 -5.46 32.80 -4.94
C GLY A 26 -5.26 31.30 -4.78
N LYS A 27 -4.90 30.69 -5.90
CA LYS A 27 -4.68 29.25 -6.06
C LYS A 27 -3.22 29.00 -6.42
N LEU A 28 -2.57 28.09 -5.70
CA LEU A 28 -1.27 27.57 -6.05
C LEU A 28 -1.40 26.10 -6.44
N THR A 29 -0.98 25.77 -7.66
CA THR A 29 -0.85 24.38 -8.11
C THR A 29 0.63 23.99 -8.05
N TYR A 30 0.98 23.13 -7.10
CA TYR A 30 2.33 22.60 -6.95
C TYR A 30 2.64 21.57 -8.05
N LEU A 31 3.93 21.41 -8.38
CA LEU A 31 4.42 20.46 -9.39
C LEU A 31 4.08 18.98 -9.09
N ASN A 32 3.74 18.67 -7.84
CA ASN A 32 3.34 17.33 -7.39
C ASN A 32 1.81 17.09 -7.42
N ASP A 33 1.07 17.99 -8.10
CA ASP A 33 -0.40 18.02 -8.17
C ASP A 33 -1.11 18.26 -6.82
N VAL A 34 -0.40 18.79 -5.82
CA VAL A 34 -1.03 19.37 -4.63
C VAL A 34 -1.53 20.77 -4.99
N VAL A 35 -2.73 21.10 -4.53
CA VAL A 35 -3.35 22.41 -4.78
C VAL A 35 -3.62 23.09 -3.45
N TYR A 36 -3.19 24.35 -3.32
CA TYR A 36 -3.64 25.24 -2.27
C TYR A 36 -4.60 26.29 -2.85
N GLU A 37 -5.73 26.52 -2.19
CA GLU A 37 -6.67 27.59 -2.51
C GLU A 37 -7.02 28.34 -1.23
N GLY A 38 -6.72 29.63 -1.16
CA GLY A 38 -6.91 30.38 0.08
C GLY A 38 -6.38 31.79 0.04
N ASP A 39 -6.30 32.39 1.22
CA ASP A 39 -5.76 33.72 1.39
C ASP A 39 -4.21 33.71 1.34
N TRP A 40 -3.68 34.83 0.88
CA TRP A 40 -2.26 35.09 0.69
C TRP A 40 -1.90 36.45 1.27
N ARG A 41 -0.71 36.55 1.87
CA ARG A 41 -0.20 37.81 2.38
C ARG A 41 1.32 37.84 2.26
N LYS A 42 1.82 38.87 1.57
CA LYS A 42 3.27 39.09 1.35
C LYS A 42 3.96 37.85 0.74
N GLY A 43 3.32 37.29 -0.28
CA GLY A 43 3.85 36.14 -1.00
C GLY A 43 3.74 34.80 -0.28
N GLN A 44 3.02 34.68 0.83
CA GLN A 44 2.88 33.42 1.57
C GLN A 44 1.41 33.09 1.82
N GLU A 45 1.09 31.81 1.93
CA GLU A 45 -0.23 31.34 2.38
C GLU A 45 -0.53 31.91 3.78
N HIS A 46 -1.73 32.47 3.95
CA HIS A 46 -2.15 33.11 5.19
C HIS A 46 -3.66 32.98 5.35
N GLY A 47 -4.20 33.20 6.54
CA GLY A 47 -5.65 33.18 6.76
C GLY A 47 -6.28 31.84 6.41
N HIS A 48 -7.50 31.85 5.86
CA HIS A 48 -8.19 30.60 5.56
C HIS A 48 -7.73 30.03 4.22
N GLY A 49 -7.45 28.73 4.21
CA GLY A 49 -7.06 28.03 2.99
C GLY A 49 -7.48 26.57 2.99
N THR A 50 -7.41 25.98 1.80
CA THR A 50 -7.66 24.56 1.57
C THR A 50 -6.50 23.95 0.80
N ILE A 51 -5.95 22.85 1.31
CA ILE A 51 -5.00 22.00 0.57
C ILE A 51 -5.77 20.80 0.04
N THR A 52 -5.67 20.54 -1.26
CA THR A 52 -6.15 19.32 -1.90
C THR A 52 -4.94 18.52 -2.37
N TRP A 53 -4.82 17.28 -1.89
CA TRP A 53 -3.79 16.35 -2.35
C TRP A 53 -4.25 15.57 -3.58
N ARG A 54 -3.29 15.05 -4.35
CA ARG A 54 -3.54 14.23 -5.54
C ARG A 54 -4.49 13.05 -5.31
N ASN A 55 -4.53 12.52 -4.09
CA ASN A 55 -5.40 11.40 -3.71
C ASN A 55 -6.85 11.80 -3.39
N GLY A 56 -7.17 13.10 -3.48
CA GLY A 56 -8.48 13.66 -3.16
C GLY A 56 -8.71 13.96 -1.68
N SER A 57 -7.75 13.67 -0.80
CA SER A 57 -7.77 14.17 0.57
C SER A 57 -7.74 15.69 0.55
N LEU A 58 -8.39 16.30 1.55
CA LEU A 58 -8.42 17.75 1.70
C LEU A 58 -8.18 18.15 3.14
N TYR A 59 -7.56 19.31 3.32
CA TYR A 59 -7.44 20.01 4.58
C TYR A 59 -8.00 21.41 4.38
N SER A 60 -8.83 21.87 5.31
CA SER A 60 -9.30 23.25 5.36
C SER A 60 -9.03 23.79 6.75
N GLY A 61 -8.40 24.97 6.83
CA GLY A 61 -8.04 25.59 8.09
C GLY A 61 -7.26 26.89 7.93
N GLU A 62 -6.72 27.36 9.04
CA GLU A 62 -5.98 28.62 9.14
C GLU A 62 -4.49 28.41 8.82
N PHE A 63 -3.90 29.37 8.12
CA PHE A 63 -2.51 29.42 7.70
C PHE A 63 -1.84 30.69 8.24
N ASP A 64 -0.60 30.55 8.70
CA ASP A 64 0.26 31.67 9.03
C ASP A 64 1.66 31.44 8.46
N GLN A 65 2.11 32.37 7.61
CA GLN A 65 3.41 32.35 6.95
C GLN A 65 3.74 31.05 6.20
N GLY A 66 2.78 30.54 5.42
CA GLY A 66 2.95 29.29 4.67
C GLY A 66 2.72 28.02 5.48
N GLU A 67 2.52 28.11 6.81
CA GLU A 67 2.28 26.94 7.65
C GLU A 67 0.84 26.86 8.17
N PRO A 68 0.24 25.66 8.26
CA PRO A 68 -1.01 25.47 8.97
C PRO A 68 -0.86 25.82 10.46
N PHE A 69 -1.78 26.62 10.99
CA PHE A 69 -1.76 27.05 12.38
C PHE A 69 -1.93 25.84 13.33
N SER A 70 -1.23 25.90 14.48
CA SER A 70 -0.64 24.77 15.23
C SER A 70 -1.51 23.56 15.63
N THR A 71 -2.84 23.62 15.61
CA THR A 71 -3.69 22.44 15.85
C THR A 71 -3.69 21.48 14.65
N SER A 72 -3.34 21.98 13.46
CA SER A 72 -3.41 21.23 12.20
C SER A 72 -2.08 20.66 11.73
N LYS A 73 -0.94 21.19 12.18
CA LYS A 73 0.40 20.66 11.84
C LYS A 73 0.53 19.18 12.26
N HIS A 74 0.02 18.84 13.44
CA HIS A 74 -0.07 17.45 13.90
C HIS A 74 -1.01 16.61 13.03
N PHE A 75 -2.12 17.17 12.57
CA PHE A 75 -3.08 16.45 11.73
C PHE A 75 -2.50 16.14 10.35
N LEU A 76 -1.80 17.08 9.70
CA LEU A 76 -1.18 16.84 8.40
C LEU A 76 -0.02 15.85 8.46
N ALA A 77 0.85 15.99 9.48
CA ALA A 77 1.90 15.01 9.74
C ALA A 77 1.30 13.62 9.99
N TYR A 78 0.22 13.54 10.76
CA TYR A 78 -0.50 12.30 11.04
C TYR A 78 -1.11 11.68 9.77
N ILE A 79 -1.76 12.46 8.90
CA ILE A 79 -2.32 11.96 7.63
C ILE A 79 -1.20 11.45 6.72
N TYR A 80 -0.09 12.18 6.61
CA TYR A 80 1.07 11.76 5.84
C TYR A 80 1.66 10.44 6.36
N GLU A 81 1.87 10.32 7.67
CA GLU A 81 2.34 9.08 8.30
C GLU A 81 1.37 7.90 8.10
N LEU A 82 0.06 8.14 8.19
CA LEU A 82 -0.95 7.12 7.93
C LEU A 82 -0.90 6.65 6.48
N GLU A 83 -0.64 7.53 5.52
CA GLU A 83 -0.52 7.15 4.11
C GLU A 83 0.70 6.28 3.84
N GLN A 84 1.86 6.63 4.43
CA GLN A 84 3.07 5.79 4.35
C GLN A 84 2.80 4.39 4.92
N LYS A 85 2.20 4.31 6.12
CA LYS A 85 1.81 3.04 6.73
C LYS A 85 0.81 2.25 5.88
N ARG A 86 -0.14 2.92 5.20
CA ARG A 86 -1.07 2.24 4.29
C ARG A 86 -0.37 1.65 3.08
N GLN A 87 0.66 2.30 2.54
CA GLN A 87 1.44 1.76 1.43
C GLN A 87 2.25 0.54 1.86
N GLU A 88 2.87 0.58 3.04
CA GLU A 88 3.58 -0.57 3.64
C GLU A 88 2.62 -1.76 3.84
N ILE A 89 1.43 -1.52 4.39
CA ILE A 89 0.41 -2.57 4.55
C ILE A 89 -0.02 -3.15 3.20
N ARG A 90 -0.17 -2.32 2.17
CA ARG A 90 -0.49 -2.80 0.81
C ARG A 90 0.61 -3.68 0.24
N ALA A 91 1.86 -3.25 0.35
CA ALA A 91 3.01 -4.05 -0.08
C ALA A 91 3.06 -5.40 0.66
N MET A 92 2.88 -5.37 1.98
CA MET A 92 2.86 -6.58 2.80
C MET A 92 1.70 -7.53 2.43
N LYS A 93 0.52 -7.00 2.07
CA LYS A 93 -0.60 -7.82 1.59
C LYS A 93 -0.29 -8.57 0.30
N VAL A 94 0.45 -7.95 -0.63
CA VAL A 94 0.88 -8.62 -1.87
C VAL A 94 1.81 -9.78 -1.55
N VAL A 95 2.83 -9.54 -0.72
CA VAL A 95 3.78 -10.58 -0.29
C VAL A 95 3.07 -11.74 0.42
N ILE A 96 2.10 -11.45 1.29
CA ILE A 96 1.31 -12.48 1.96
C ILE A 96 0.50 -13.32 0.96
N ALA A 97 -0.07 -12.70 -0.07
CA ALA A 97 -0.83 -13.43 -1.09
C ALA A 97 0.06 -14.41 -1.88
N GLU A 98 1.26 -13.97 -2.28
CA GLU A 98 2.25 -14.83 -2.95
C GLU A 98 2.65 -16.01 -2.06
N LEU A 99 2.96 -15.75 -0.78
CA LEU A 99 3.29 -16.81 0.18
C LEU A 99 2.14 -17.79 0.43
N MET A 100 0.88 -17.32 0.36
CA MET A 100 -0.29 -18.18 0.49
C MET A 100 -0.44 -19.12 -0.71
N GLU A 101 -0.19 -18.63 -1.92
CA GLU A 101 -0.21 -19.44 -3.15
C GLU A 101 0.87 -20.53 -3.11
N ASP A 102 2.09 -20.18 -2.70
CA ASP A 102 3.18 -21.13 -2.51
C ASP A 102 2.83 -22.21 -1.47
N LEU A 103 2.22 -21.80 -0.35
CA LEU A 103 1.79 -22.73 0.70
C LEU A 103 0.73 -23.71 0.19
N GLU A 104 -0.19 -23.26 -0.66
CA GLU A 104 -1.24 -24.09 -1.24
C GLU A 104 -0.67 -25.12 -2.23
N LEU A 105 0.31 -24.73 -3.04
CA LEU A 105 1.06 -25.64 -3.90
C LEU A 105 1.84 -26.70 -3.10
N GLN A 106 2.46 -26.30 -1.99
CA GLN A 106 3.16 -27.22 -1.09
C GLN A 106 2.20 -28.24 -0.45
N LYS A 107 0.99 -27.80 -0.06
CA LYS A 107 -0.05 -28.70 0.46
C LYS A 107 -0.50 -29.73 -0.57
N GLU A 108 -0.75 -29.31 -1.80
CA GLU A 108 -1.12 -30.23 -2.89
C GLU A 108 -0.02 -31.27 -3.13
N THR A 109 1.24 -30.82 -3.21
CA THR A 109 2.39 -31.71 -3.39
C THR A 109 2.49 -32.74 -2.25
N THR A 110 2.30 -32.28 -1.01
CA THR A 110 2.33 -33.16 0.18
C THR A 110 1.20 -34.20 0.13
N MET A 111 0.00 -33.79 -0.28
CA MET A 111 -1.15 -34.69 -0.43
C MET A 111 -0.91 -35.77 -1.49
N GLN A 112 -0.33 -35.41 -2.65
CA GLN A 112 -0.01 -36.36 -3.70
C GLN A 112 1.05 -37.39 -3.26
N VAL A 113 2.08 -36.95 -2.52
CA VAL A 113 3.08 -37.84 -1.94
C VAL A 113 2.42 -38.81 -0.95
N GLN A 114 1.53 -38.31 -0.08
CA GLN A 114 0.82 -39.14 0.89
C GLN A 114 -0.07 -40.19 0.21
N LEU A 115 -0.86 -39.81 -0.79
CA LEU A 115 -1.69 -40.73 -1.57
C LEU A 115 -0.86 -41.83 -2.26
N THR A 116 0.30 -41.45 -2.79
CA THR A 116 1.23 -42.39 -3.42
C THR A 116 1.77 -43.39 -2.39
N LEU A 117 2.18 -42.92 -1.21
CA LEU A 117 2.61 -43.78 -0.11
C LEU A 117 1.50 -44.73 0.33
N ASP A 118 0.28 -44.24 0.52
CA ASP A 118 -0.87 -45.05 0.93
C ASP A 118 -1.19 -46.15 -0.10
N MET A 119 -1.12 -45.82 -1.40
CA MET A 119 -1.27 -46.79 -2.48
C MET A 119 -0.19 -47.88 -2.42
N TRP A 120 1.08 -47.50 -2.20
CA TRP A 120 2.17 -48.46 -2.07
C TRP A 120 1.97 -49.38 -0.87
N HIS A 121 1.63 -48.83 0.30
CA HIS A 121 1.31 -49.63 1.50
C HIS A 121 0.20 -50.65 1.22
N SER A 122 -0.91 -50.21 0.61
CA SER A 122 -2.03 -51.10 0.25
C SER A 122 -1.62 -52.23 -0.70
N ARG A 123 -0.77 -51.92 -1.70
CA ARG A 123 -0.26 -52.93 -2.64
C ARG A 123 0.66 -53.93 -1.94
N PHE A 124 1.52 -53.48 -1.04
CA PHE A 124 2.35 -54.37 -0.23
C PHE A 124 1.51 -55.27 0.68
N ASP A 125 0.52 -54.73 1.37
CA ASP A 125 -0.41 -55.51 2.21
C ASP A 125 -1.10 -56.62 1.41
N MET A 126 -1.54 -56.31 0.19
CA MET A 126 -2.14 -57.29 -0.72
C MET A 126 -1.14 -58.38 -1.14
N LEU A 127 0.09 -58.00 -1.49
CA LEU A 127 1.14 -58.96 -1.88
C LEU A 127 1.52 -59.89 -0.72
N PHE A 128 1.66 -59.35 0.50
CA PHE A 128 1.90 -60.15 1.70
C PHE A 128 0.76 -61.13 1.98
N LYS A 129 -0.49 -60.68 1.80
CA LYS A 129 -1.66 -61.55 1.94
C LYS A 129 -1.64 -62.70 0.92
N VAL A 130 -1.40 -62.41 -0.35
CA VAL A 130 -1.33 -63.43 -1.42
C VAL A 130 -0.20 -64.42 -1.18
N ALA A 131 0.99 -63.96 -0.77
CA ALA A 131 2.13 -64.83 -0.47
C ALA A 131 1.83 -65.78 0.70
N LYS A 132 1.20 -65.26 1.76
CA LYS A 132 0.75 -66.05 2.90
C LYS A 132 -0.29 -67.10 2.50
N ASP A 133 -1.28 -66.72 1.70
CA ASP A 133 -2.35 -67.62 1.22
C ASP A 133 -1.81 -68.73 0.29
N ALA A 134 -0.74 -68.45 -0.46
CA ALA A 134 -0.05 -69.41 -1.32
C ALA A 134 0.93 -70.35 -0.58
N GLY A 135 1.11 -70.19 0.73
CA GLY A 135 2.08 -70.94 1.53
C GLY A 135 3.54 -70.58 1.24
N ALA A 136 3.80 -69.44 0.59
CA ALA A 136 5.14 -68.95 0.33
C ALA A 136 5.71 -68.28 1.58
N ASP A 137 7.02 -68.41 1.80
CA ASP A 137 7.71 -67.72 2.90
C ASP A 137 7.77 -66.21 2.63
N ALA A 138 6.90 -65.48 3.32
CA ALA A 138 6.77 -64.04 3.21
C ALA A 138 8.02 -63.27 3.70
N SER A 139 8.97 -63.93 4.38
CA SER A 139 10.22 -63.30 4.82
C SER A 139 11.13 -62.85 3.66
N LEU A 140 10.96 -63.42 2.46
CA LEU A 140 11.67 -63.01 1.24
C LEU A 140 11.15 -61.69 0.63
N LEU A 141 9.93 -61.25 0.96
CA LEU A 141 9.34 -59.99 0.46
C LEU A 141 9.81 -58.76 1.25
N VAL A 142 10.40 -58.95 2.43
CA VAL A 142 10.87 -57.86 3.33
C VAL A 142 12.24 -57.30 2.90
N ALA A 143 12.91 -57.96 1.94
CA ALA A 143 14.29 -57.65 1.53
C ALA A 143 14.43 -56.68 0.33
N ILE A 144 13.33 -56.09 -0.16
CA ILE A 144 13.28 -55.15 -1.31
C ILE A 144 12.68 -53.83 -0.84
#